data_AF-A0A7S8FBK7-F1
#
_entry.id   AF-A0A7S8FBK7-F1
#
_cell.length_a   1.000
_cell.length_b   1.000
_cell.length_c   1.000
_cell.angle_alpha   90.00
_cell.angle_beta   90.00
_cell.angle_gamma   90.00
#
_symmetry.space_group_name_H-M   'P 1'
#
loop_
_entity.id
_entity.type
_entity.pdbx_description
1 polymer ?
#
loop_
_entity_poly.entity_id
_entity_poly.type
_entity_poly.pdbx_seq_one_letter_code
_entity_poly.pdbx_strand_id
1 'polypeptide(L)'
;MLPPTTQTPLLAFTEAQMVKFVRAQRWPDYRATQIMRWMYQRRVRTITDMTDLPLHARSLLAQSTSVGRSHNPTVISSQDGTRKLLLNFDDGMTIESVLIPGDERLTLCVSTQVGCQLDCGFCLTGRMGLKRNLKLHEIIDQVLTAQDLLNADERMTNLVFMGMGEPLANLDMLKAAVIGLTNKPWGLGWSRRRITVSTAGLASRLGEVAGLGVNLAVSLNATTEEQRRELMPAASELATLKALLAACRRYPLAAHQRLTFEYVLLAGVNDQSSDARRLVQLLKGIRCKTNLIPFNEFPGSRFRRPSEQSVLQFQSILRDAGLDAFVRKSRGRDVLGACGQLGHLTDGPLLQP
;
A
#
# COMPACT_ATOMS: atom_id res chain seq x y z
N MET A 1 26.03 -25.40 12.30
CA MET A 1 25.85 -24.31 11.31
C MET A 1 26.07 -23.00 12.05
N LEU A 2 27.04 -22.19 11.62
CA LEU A 2 27.14 -20.81 12.09
C LEU A 2 25.82 -20.10 11.75
N PRO A 3 25.23 -19.28 12.65
CA PRO A 3 24.07 -18.48 12.30
C PRO A 3 24.42 -17.67 11.05
N PRO A 4 23.50 -17.52 10.06
CA PRO A 4 23.77 -16.72 8.89
C PRO A 4 24.20 -15.33 9.35
N THR A 5 25.42 -14.93 8.98
CA THR A 5 25.94 -13.60 9.25
C THR A 5 24.98 -12.63 8.58
N THR A 6 24.18 -11.92 9.37
CA THR A 6 23.07 -11.12 8.84
C THR A 6 23.67 -9.94 8.08
N GLN A 7 23.77 -10.07 6.77
CA GLN A 7 24.28 -9.01 5.91
C GLN A 7 23.41 -7.78 6.07
N THR A 8 24.03 -6.59 6.14
CA THR A 8 23.28 -5.34 6.28
C THR A 8 22.61 -4.99 4.94
N PRO A 9 21.27 -4.89 4.86
CA PRO A 9 20.57 -4.54 3.64
C PRO A 9 20.72 -3.04 3.35
N LEU A 10 21.48 -2.68 2.30
CA LEU A 10 21.75 -1.28 1.94
C LEU A 10 20.50 -0.51 1.51
N LEU A 11 19.51 -1.19 0.91
CA LEU A 11 18.21 -0.59 0.55
C LEU A 11 17.40 -0.18 1.80
N ALA A 12 17.78 -0.65 2.99
CA ALA A 12 17.14 -0.26 4.24
C ALA A 12 17.56 1.14 4.72
N PHE A 13 18.60 1.72 4.12
CA PHE A 13 19.11 3.02 4.52
C PHE A 13 18.36 4.16 3.83
N THR A 14 18.00 5.15 4.63
CA THR A 14 17.72 6.50 4.13
C THR A 14 18.99 7.13 3.55
N GLU A 15 18.85 8.21 2.78
CA GLU A 15 19.98 8.95 2.24
C GLU A 15 20.98 9.38 3.33
N ALA A 16 20.50 9.92 4.44
CA ALA A 16 21.35 10.32 5.56
C ALA A 16 22.12 9.13 6.18
N GLN A 17 21.46 7.96 6.30
CA GLN A 17 22.12 6.74 6.77
C GLN A 17 23.12 6.21 5.75
N MET A 18 22.84 6.32 4.45
CA MET A 18 23.78 5.93 3.39
C MET A 18 25.01 6.84 3.37
N VAL A 19 24.86 8.15 3.59
CA VAL A 19 25.98 9.09 3.75
C VAL A 19 26.84 8.68 4.95
N LYS A 20 26.22 8.37 6.10
CA LYS A 20 26.95 7.86 7.27
C LYS A 20 27.69 6.55 6.95
N PHE A 21 27.07 5.65 6.20
CA PHE A 21 27.65 4.38 5.79
C PHE A 21 28.89 4.57 4.91
N VAL A 22 28.83 5.39 3.85
CA VAL A 22 29.99 5.60 2.96
C VAL A 22 31.14 6.32 3.66
N ARG A 23 30.84 7.24 4.59
CA ARG A 23 31.88 7.89 5.43
C ARG A 23 32.59 6.89 6.33
N ALA A 24 31.88 5.90 6.88
CA ALA A 24 32.50 4.84 7.68
C ALA A 24 33.49 3.99 6.84
N GLN A 25 33.27 3.90 5.53
CA GLN A 25 34.20 3.27 4.57
C GLN A 25 35.32 4.21 4.09
N ARG A 26 35.42 5.42 4.65
CA ARG A 26 36.33 6.50 4.23
C ARG A 26 36.14 6.93 2.78
N TRP A 27 34.89 6.87 2.29
CA TRP A 27 34.56 7.32 0.95
C TRP A 27 33.92 8.72 0.96
N PRO A 28 34.06 9.48 -0.15
CA PRO A 28 33.36 10.75 -0.30
C PRO A 28 31.83 10.58 -0.31
N ASP A 29 31.11 11.60 0.17
CA ASP A 29 29.65 11.59 0.31
C ASP A 29 28.91 11.27 -1.00
N TYR A 30 29.44 11.68 -2.16
CA TYR A 30 28.81 11.42 -3.46
C TYR A 30 28.65 9.93 -3.77
N ARG A 31 29.42 9.04 -3.11
CA ARG A 31 29.26 7.59 -3.23
C ARG A 31 27.89 7.12 -2.74
N ALA A 32 27.28 7.82 -1.78
CA ALA A 32 25.95 7.50 -1.30
C ALA A 32 24.90 7.59 -2.43
N THR A 33 24.93 8.68 -3.19
CA THR A 33 24.05 8.89 -4.35
C THR A 33 24.31 7.85 -5.43
N GLN A 34 25.58 7.49 -5.70
CA GLN A 34 25.91 6.44 -6.67
C GLN A 34 25.33 5.07 -6.27
N ILE A 35 25.57 4.63 -5.03
CA ILE A 35 25.03 3.35 -4.52
C ILE A 35 23.50 3.36 -4.60
N MET A 36 22.85 4.44 -4.16
CA MET A 36 21.39 4.54 -4.23
C MET A 36 20.87 4.51 -5.68
N ARG A 37 21.54 5.14 -6.65
CA ARG A 37 21.15 5.05 -8.07
C ARG A 37 21.23 3.61 -8.59
N TRP A 38 22.24 2.84 -8.19
CA TRP A 38 22.32 1.43 -8.57
C TRP A 38 21.14 0.63 -8.01
N MET A 39 20.78 0.83 -6.76
CA MET A 39 19.68 0.10 -6.13
C MET A 39 18.31 0.50 -6.67
N TYR A 40 18.04 1.80 -6.81
CA TYR A 40 16.71 2.29 -7.21
C TYR A 40 16.52 2.35 -8.74
N GLN A 41 17.46 2.94 -9.47
CA GLN A 41 17.31 3.21 -10.90
C GLN A 41 17.80 2.05 -11.78
N ARG A 42 18.93 1.42 -11.38
CA ARG A 42 19.47 0.24 -12.09
C ARG A 42 18.93 -1.08 -11.56
N ARG A 43 18.25 -1.06 -10.41
CA ARG A 43 17.56 -2.20 -9.78
C ARG A 43 18.45 -3.43 -9.56
N VAL A 44 19.75 -3.21 -9.30
CA VAL A 44 20.70 -4.32 -9.09
C VAL A 44 20.25 -5.23 -7.96
N ARG A 45 20.59 -6.51 -8.07
CA ARG A 45 20.33 -7.52 -7.03
C ARG A 45 21.58 -7.85 -6.23
N THR A 46 22.77 -7.57 -6.76
CA THR A 46 24.04 -7.83 -6.09
C THR A 46 24.89 -6.57 -5.97
N ILE A 47 25.69 -6.48 -4.90
CA ILE A 47 26.64 -5.39 -4.71
C ILE A 47 27.73 -5.41 -5.80
N THR A 48 28.06 -6.60 -6.30
CA THR A 48 29.04 -6.80 -7.36
C THR A 48 28.64 -6.17 -8.69
N ASP A 49 27.36 -5.83 -8.92
CA ASP A 49 26.93 -5.20 -10.17
C ASP A 49 27.24 -3.68 -10.24
N MET A 50 27.63 -3.05 -9.13
CA MET A 50 27.83 -1.60 -9.03
C MET A 50 29.17 -1.13 -9.65
N THR A 51 29.31 -1.20 -10.98
CA THR A 51 30.61 -1.08 -11.69
C THR A 51 31.32 0.27 -11.57
N ASP A 52 30.69 1.31 -11.03
CA ASP A 52 31.36 2.59 -10.70
C ASP A 52 32.12 2.56 -9.36
N LEU A 53 31.97 1.48 -8.59
CA LEU A 53 32.78 1.17 -7.41
C LEU A 53 33.99 0.30 -7.82
N PRO A 54 35.19 0.55 -7.25
CA PRO A 54 36.35 -0.31 -7.48
C PRO A 54 36.06 -1.78 -7.17
N LEU A 55 36.66 -2.71 -7.91
CA LEU A 55 36.43 -4.16 -7.74
C LEU A 55 36.66 -4.61 -6.28
N HIS A 56 37.79 -4.21 -5.67
CA HIS A 56 38.10 -4.52 -4.27
C HIS A 56 37.00 -4.02 -3.31
N ALA A 57 36.47 -2.82 -3.55
CA ALA A 57 35.41 -2.24 -2.72
C ALA A 57 34.11 -3.05 -2.82
N ARG A 58 33.71 -3.45 -4.03
CA ARG A 58 32.52 -4.31 -4.22
C ARG A 58 32.68 -5.65 -3.50
N SER A 59 33.85 -6.29 -3.63
CA SER A 59 34.13 -7.57 -2.98
C SER A 59 34.11 -7.49 -1.47
N LEU A 60 34.64 -6.40 -0.88
CA LEU A 60 34.61 -6.20 0.57
C LEU A 60 33.19 -5.92 1.07
N LEU A 61 32.45 -5.07 0.38
CA LEU A 61 31.06 -4.77 0.73
C LEU A 61 30.17 -6.02 0.66
N ALA A 62 30.34 -6.86 -0.36
CA ALA A 62 29.55 -8.07 -0.54
C ALA A 62 29.71 -9.11 0.58
N GLN A 63 30.74 -8.99 1.43
CA GLN A 63 30.94 -9.87 2.59
C GLN A 63 30.03 -9.52 3.77
N SER A 64 29.75 -8.23 3.98
CA SER A 64 29.04 -7.72 5.16
C SER A 64 27.71 -7.04 4.84
N THR A 65 27.41 -6.81 3.57
CA THR A 65 26.22 -6.10 3.10
C THR A 65 25.55 -6.83 1.96
N SER A 66 24.25 -6.60 1.83
CA SER A 66 23.43 -7.05 0.70
C SER A 66 22.68 -5.85 0.13
N VAL A 67 22.08 -6.01 -1.05
CA VAL A 67 21.15 -4.98 -1.53
C VAL A 67 19.92 -4.94 -0.63
N GLY A 68 19.45 -6.09 -0.12
CA GLY A 68 18.23 -6.19 0.69
C GLY A 68 16.96 -6.35 -0.16
N ARG A 69 17.06 -7.09 -1.26
CA ARG A 69 15.90 -7.47 -2.10
C ARG A 69 15.50 -8.91 -1.80
N SER A 70 14.21 -9.20 -1.84
CA SER A 70 13.67 -10.56 -1.78
C SER A 70 14.14 -11.40 -2.97
N HIS A 71 14.25 -12.70 -2.74
CA HIS A 71 14.62 -13.68 -3.74
C HIS A 71 13.40 -14.48 -4.18
N ASN A 72 13.35 -14.85 -5.46
CA ASN A 72 12.36 -15.75 -6.04
C ASN A 72 10.90 -15.40 -5.68
N PRO A 73 10.42 -14.19 -6.02
CA PRO A 73 9.02 -13.83 -5.78
C PRO A 73 8.11 -14.78 -6.57
N THR A 74 7.05 -15.27 -5.94
CA THR A 74 6.03 -16.06 -6.64
C THR A 74 5.03 -15.10 -7.29
N VAL A 75 4.74 -15.29 -8.57
CA VAL A 75 3.77 -14.47 -9.31
C VAL A 75 2.58 -15.32 -9.70
N ILE A 76 1.40 -14.91 -9.26
CA ILE A 76 0.12 -15.56 -9.59
C ILE A 76 -0.67 -14.61 -10.50
N SER A 77 -1.02 -15.09 -11.69
CA SER A 77 -1.69 -14.26 -12.70
C SER A 77 -3.19 -14.52 -12.74
N SER A 78 -3.97 -13.46 -12.67
CA SER A 78 -5.43 -13.47 -12.85
C SER A 78 -5.79 -13.49 -14.34
N GLN A 79 -6.96 -14.04 -14.65
CA GLN A 79 -7.55 -13.98 -15.99
C GLN A 79 -7.76 -12.55 -16.50
N ASP A 80 -7.88 -11.57 -15.58
CA ASP A 80 -8.10 -10.17 -15.94
C ASP A 80 -6.80 -9.37 -16.17
N GLY A 81 -5.64 -10.04 -16.10
CA GLY A 81 -4.30 -9.48 -16.24
C GLY A 81 -3.68 -8.98 -14.94
N THR A 82 -4.42 -9.00 -13.83
CA THR A 82 -3.87 -8.68 -12.50
C THR A 82 -2.80 -9.68 -12.11
N ARG A 83 -1.64 -9.22 -11.63
CA ARG A 83 -0.55 -10.08 -11.14
C ARG A 83 -0.41 -9.88 -9.64
N LYS A 84 -0.58 -10.96 -8.86
CA LYS A 84 -0.30 -10.99 -7.43
C LYS A 84 1.12 -11.49 -7.21
N LEU A 85 1.92 -10.75 -6.44
CA LEU A 85 3.31 -11.06 -6.14
C LEU A 85 3.39 -11.46 -4.66
N LEU A 86 4.02 -12.59 -4.36
CA LEU A 86 4.36 -13.00 -3.01
C LEU A 86 5.86 -12.79 -2.80
N LEU A 87 6.22 -11.98 -1.82
CA LEU A 87 7.61 -11.72 -1.45
C LEU A 87 7.89 -12.37 -0.10
N ASN A 88 8.91 -13.22 -0.06
CA ASN A 88 9.37 -13.91 1.14
C ASN A 88 10.59 -13.19 1.72
N PHE A 89 10.63 -13.07 3.04
CA PHE A 89 11.71 -12.42 3.76
C PHE A 89 12.51 -13.42 4.62
N ASP A 90 13.71 -13.04 5.04
CA ASP A 90 14.65 -13.90 5.77
C ASP A 90 14.11 -14.41 7.12
N ASP A 91 13.10 -13.75 7.67
CA ASP A 91 12.42 -14.16 8.90
C ASP A 91 11.27 -15.14 8.65
N GLY A 92 11.14 -15.66 7.43
CA GLY A 92 10.10 -16.62 7.04
C GLY A 92 8.72 -16.01 6.82
N MET A 93 8.59 -14.68 6.92
CA MET A 93 7.33 -13.99 6.66
C MET A 93 7.14 -13.72 5.17
N THR A 94 5.89 -13.76 4.74
CA THR A 94 5.48 -13.46 3.37
C THR A 94 4.53 -12.27 3.36
N ILE A 95 4.69 -11.38 2.39
CA ILE A 95 3.68 -10.37 2.06
C ILE A 95 3.24 -10.50 0.62
N GLU A 96 2.10 -9.89 0.33
CA GLU A 96 1.55 -9.82 -1.01
C GLU A 96 1.60 -8.38 -1.55
N SER A 97 1.83 -8.25 -2.85
CA SER A 97 1.66 -7.02 -3.63
C SER A 97 0.84 -7.33 -4.87
N VAL A 98 0.18 -6.32 -5.44
CA VAL A 98 -0.69 -6.56 -6.60
C VAL A 98 -0.47 -5.53 -7.68
N LEU A 99 -0.13 -5.98 -8.87
CA LEU A 99 -0.02 -5.16 -10.06
C LEU A 99 -1.34 -5.26 -10.86
N ILE A 100 -2.06 -4.14 -10.92
CA ILE A 100 -3.44 -4.06 -11.39
C ILE A 100 -3.47 -3.27 -12.72
N PRO A 101 -3.70 -3.94 -13.87
CA PRO A 101 -3.93 -3.25 -15.12
C PRO A 101 -5.31 -2.57 -15.10
N GLY A 102 -5.41 -1.42 -15.73
CA GLY A 102 -6.63 -0.76 -16.14
C GLY A 102 -6.41 -0.08 -17.49
N ASP A 103 -7.47 0.51 -18.06
CA ASP A 103 -7.52 0.95 -19.46
C ASP A 103 -6.25 1.70 -19.94
N GLU A 104 -5.84 2.77 -19.25
CA GLU A 104 -4.61 3.53 -19.57
C GLU A 104 -3.62 3.59 -18.38
N ARG A 105 -3.77 2.69 -17.42
CA ARG A 105 -3.00 2.74 -16.17
C ARG A 105 -2.56 1.36 -15.71
N LEU A 106 -1.39 1.33 -15.10
CA LEU A 106 -0.88 0.17 -14.39
C LEU A 106 -0.56 0.57 -12.96
N THR A 107 -1.33 0.04 -12.01
CA THR A 107 -1.28 0.45 -10.60
C THR A 107 -0.67 -0.65 -9.75
N LEU A 108 0.36 -0.34 -8.97
CA LEU A 108 0.87 -1.25 -7.96
C LEU A 108 0.27 -0.98 -6.59
N CYS A 109 -0.28 -2.03 -5.98
CA CYS A 109 -0.75 -2.08 -4.62
C CYS A 109 0.36 -2.62 -3.71
N VAL A 110 0.80 -1.79 -2.76
CA VAL A 110 1.95 -2.05 -1.87
C VAL A 110 1.48 -2.24 -0.44
N SER A 111 2.07 -3.23 0.22
CA SER A 111 1.91 -3.56 1.64
C SER A 111 2.90 -2.79 2.51
N THR A 112 2.50 -2.50 3.75
CA THR A 112 3.31 -1.76 4.73
C THR A 112 3.56 -2.54 6.03
N GLN A 113 2.83 -3.64 6.24
CA GLN A 113 2.98 -4.52 7.40
C GLN A 113 2.81 -5.99 6.99
N VAL A 114 3.28 -6.91 7.83
CA VAL A 114 2.92 -8.32 7.77
C VAL A 114 1.67 -8.50 8.62
N GLY A 115 0.51 -8.67 7.97
CA GLY A 115 -0.79 -8.65 8.63
C GLY A 115 -1.26 -7.23 8.98
N CYS A 116 -2.29 -7.08 9.82
CA CYS A 116 -2.85 -5.79 10.21
C CYS A 116 -3.57 -5.88 11.57
N GLN A 117 -3.44 -4.85 12.41
CA GLN A 117 -4.06 -4.81 13.75
C GLN A 117 -5.46 -4.18 13.77
N LEU A 118 -5.93 -3.65 12.63
CA LEU A 118 -7.17 -2.86 12.60
C LEU A 118 -8.46 -3.69 12.63
N ASP A 119 -8.32 -5.02 12.57
CA ASP A 119 -9.42 -5.98 12.75
C ASP A 119 -10.69 -5.67 11.94
N CYS A 120 -10.52 -5.22 10.70
CA CYS A 120 -11.64 -4.95 9.81
C CYS A 120 -12.27 -6.28 9.38
N GLY A 121 -13.51 -6.56 9.78
CA GLY A 121 -14.14 -7.88 9.58
C GLY A 121 -14.31 -8.31 8.12
N PHE A 122 -14.28 -7.33 7.20
CA PHE A 122 -14.34 -7.48 5.74
C PHE A 122 -12.95 -7.54 5.07
N CYS A 123 -11.87 -7.71 5.84
CA CYS A 123 -10.50 -7.75 5.33
C CYS A 123 -9.81 -9.04 5.77
N LEU A 124 -9.35 -9.85 4.81
CA LEU A 124 -8.60 -11.08 5.11
C LEU A 124 -7.32 -10.78 5.89
N THR A 125 -6.60 -9.72 5.52
CA THR A 125 -5.39 -9.28 6.25
C THR A 125 -5.70 -8.91 7.71
N GLY A 126 -6.87 -8.30 7.98
CA GLY A 126 -7.29 -7.96 9.34
C GLY A 126 -7.42 -9.18 10.25
N ARG A 127 -7.86 -10.31 9.69
CA ARG A 127 -8.03 -11.58 10.43
C ARG A 127 -6.72 -12.27 10.79
N MET A 128 -5.63 -11.92 10.11
CA MET A 128 -4.30 -12.51 10.37
C MET A 128 -3.66 -11.97 11.66
N GLY A 129 -4.18 -10.85 12.18
CA GLY A 129 -3.52 -10.04 13.20
C GLY A 129 -2.24 -9.38 12.67
N LEU A 130 -1.63 -8.49 13.46
CA LEU A 130 -0.35 -7.88 13.13
C LEU A 130 0.80 -8.77 13.60
N LYS A 131 1.77 -9.04 12.71
CA LYS A 131 3.03 -9.69 13.08
C LYS A 131 4.14 -8.65 13.28
N ARG A 132 4.36 -7.78 12.30
CA ARG A 132 5.32 -6.66 12.39
C ARG A 132 5.12 -5.62 11.29
N ASN A 133 5.75 -4.46 11.49
CA ASN A 133 5.96 -3.48 10.42
C ASN A 133 6.98 -3.99 9.39
N LEU A 134 6.80 -3.57 8.14
CA LEU A 134 7.82 -3.74 7.11
C LEU A 134 8.93 -2.71 7.27
N LYS A 135 10.17 -3.15 7.04
CA LYS A 135 11.36 -2.30 6.93
C LYS A 135 11.35 -1.57 5.58
N LEU A 136 12.13 -0.50 5.46
CA LEU A 136 12.19 0.31 4.23
C LEU A 136 12.49 -0.53 2.98
N HIS A 137 13.48 -1.42 3.04
CA HIS A 137 13.85 -2.26 1.90
C HIS A 137 12.74 -3.22 1.48
N GLU A 138 11.96 -3.73 2.43
CA GLU A 138 10.82 -4.63 2.15
C GLU A 138 9.66 -3.88 1.46
N ILE A 139 9.47 -2.59 1.76
CA ILE A 139 8.49 -1.73 1.05
C ILE A 139 8.99 -1.41 -0.36
N ILE A 140 10.25 -0.99 -0.50
CA ILE A 140 10.81 -0.62 -1.81
C ILE A 140 10.96 -1.82 -2.72
N ASP A 141 11.32 -2.99 -2.19
CA ASP A 141 11.51 -4.19 -2.99
C ASP A 141 10.22 -4.67 -3.68
N GLN A 142 9.04 -4.44 -3.09
CA GLN A 142 7.76 -4.65 -3.78
C GLN A 142 7.68 -3.87 -5.09
N VAL A 143 8.15 -2.61 -5.06
CA VAL A 143 8.13 -1.71 -6.23
C VAL A 143 9.20 -2.09 -7.25
N LEU A 144 10.41 -2.42 -6.80
CA LEU A 144 11.50 -2.82 -7.71
C LEU A 144 11.19 -4.16 -8.36
N THR A 145 10.65 -5.11 -7.60
CA THR A 145 10.27 -6.43 -8.11
C THR A 145 9.11 -6.33 -9.09
N ALA A 146 8.10 -5.50 -8.81
CA ALA A 146 7.06 -5.23 -9.79
C ALA A 146 7.59 -4.58 -11.08
N GLN A 147 8.59 -3.70 -11.00
CA GLN A 147 9.22 -3.11 -12.19
C GLN A 147 10.01 -4.13 -13.02
N ASP A 148 10.65 -5.11 -12.37
CA ASP A 148 11.41 -6.16 -13.06
C ASP A 148 10.48 -7.13 -13.83
N LEU A 149 9.19 -7.19 -13.45
CA LEU A 149 8.18 -8.05 -14.08
C LEU A 149 7.42 -7.37 -15.24
N LEU A 150 7.70 -6.09 -15.52
CA LEU A 150 7.02 -5.37 -16.59
C LEU A 150 7.54 -5.80 -17.96
N ASN A 151 6.62 -5.97 -18.91
CA ASN A 151 6.99 -6.09 -20.31
C ASN A 151 7.56 -4.77 -20.85
N ALA A 152 8.24 -4.81 -22.00
CA ALA A 152 8.91 -3.63 -22.56
C ALA A 152 7.95 -2.47 -22.91
N ASP A 153 6.69 -2.77 -23.20
CA ASP A 153 5.60 -1.83 -23.49
C ASP A 153 4.82 -1.39 -22.24
N GLU A 154 5.03 -2.06 -21.11
CA GLU A 154 4.37 -1.74 -19.86
C GLU A 154 5.10 -0.66 -19.08
N ARG A 155 4.33 0.24 -18.48
CA ARG A 155 4.84 1.21 -17.52
C ARG A 155 3.92 1.33 -16.33
N MET A 156 4.47 1.15 -15.14
CA MET A 156 3.77 1.46 -13.91
C MET A 156 3.47 2.96 -13.83
N THR A 157 2.18 3.30 -13.73
CA THR A 157 1.69 4.67 -13.77
C THR A 157 1.24 5.19 -12.41
N ASN A 158 0.92 4.29 -11.47
CA ASN A 158 0.33 4.62 -10.18
C ASN A 158 0.80 3.66 -9.09
N LEU A 159 0.83 4.13 -7.85
CA LEU A 159 1.07 3.29 -6.67
C LEU A 159 0.10 3.65 -5.57
N VAL A 160 -0.41 2.63 -4.90
CA VAL A 160 -1.33 2.76 -3.78
C VAL A 160 -0.82 1.94 -2.59
N PHE A 161 -0.74 2.57 -1.41
CA PHE A 161 -0.53 1.86 -0.15
C PHE A 161 -1.89 1.36 0.36
N MET A 162 -2.36 0.29 -0.27
CA MET A 162 -3.65 -0.38 0.00
C MET A 162 -3.50 -1.90 0.06
N GLY A 163 -2.26 -2.40 0.23
CA GLY A 163 -1.97 -3.81 0.40
C GLY A 163 -2.25 -4.25 1.84
N MET A 164 -1.36 -5.07 2.38
CA MET A 164 -1.41 -5.53 3.75
C MET A 164 -0.93 -4.45 4.73
N GLY A 165 -1.72 -4.21 5.78
CA GLY A 165 -1.38 -3.31 6.88
C GLY A 165 -2.02 -1.93 6.83
N GLU A 166 -1.84 -1.18 7.91
CA GLU A 166 -2.18 0.23 8.04
C GLU A 166 -0.93 1.09 7.79
N PRO A 167 -0.86 1.84 6.67
CA PRO A 167 0.33 2.62 6.34
C PRO A 167 0.72 3.63 7.41
N LEU A 168 -0.25 4.25 8.09
CA LEU A 168 0.05 5.26 9.12
C LEU A 168 0.53 4.64 10.43
N ALA A 169 0.34 3.34 10.66
CA ALA A 169 0.95 2.62 11.78
C ALA A 169 2.45 2.32 11.53
N ASN A 170 2.91 2.43 10.28
CA ASN A 170 4.31 2.29 9.87
C ASN A 170 4.85 3.58 9.22
N LEU A 171 4.53 4.73 9.83
CA LEU A 171 4.67 6.03 9.20
C LEU A 171 6.12 6.40 8.84
N ASP A 172 7.11 6.06 9.68
CA ASP A 172 8.51 6.41 9.40
C ASP A 172 9.04 5.69 8.15
N MET A 173 8.74 4.40 8.02
CA MET A 173 9.11 3.62 6.84
C MET A 173 8.30 4.06 5.61
N LEU A 174 7.02 4.42 5.79
CA LEU A 174 6.20 5.01 4.72
C LEU A 174 6.80 6.32 4.20
N LYS A 175 7.17 7.25 5.10
CA LYS A 175 7.80 8.53 4.74
C LYS A 175 9.10 8.30 3.98
N ALA A 176 9.97 7.42 4.51
CA ALA A 176 11.23 7.07 3.87
C ALA A 176 11.02 6.43 2.49
N ALA A 177 10.02 5.55 2.34
CA ALA A 177 9.67 4.94 1.07
C ALA A 177 9.20 6.00 0.06
N VAL A 178 8.27 6.89 0.45
CA VAL A 178 7.80 7.98 -0.43
C VAL A 178 8.95 8.90 -0.85
N ILE A 179 9.91 9.18 0.03
CA ILE A 179 11.12 9.93 -0.34
C ILE A 179 11.91 9.18 -1.42
N GLY A 180 12.21 7.89 -1.21
CA GLY A 180 12.94 7.09 -2.19
C GLY A 180 12.22 6.94 -3.54
N LEU A 181 10.89 6.83 -3.53
CA LEU A 181 10.08 6.76 -4.74
C LEU A 181 10.06 8.09 -5.52
N THR A 182 10.16 9.23 -4.84
CA THR A 182 9.96 10.56 -5.45
C THR A 182 11.24 11.36 -5.66
N ASN A 183 12.35 10.93 -5.04
CA ASN A 183 13.66 11.56 -5.22
C ASN A 183 14.13 11.39 -6.67
N LYS A 184 14.42 12.51 -7.36
CA LYS A 184 14.88 12.50 -8.75
C LYS A 184 16.37 12.21 -8.91
N PRO A 185 17.28 12.79 -8.09
CA PRO A 185 18.72 12.52 -8.23
C PRO A 185 19.11 11.05 -8.11
N TRP A 186 18.53 10.31 -7.16
CA TRP A 186 18.91 8.92 -6.89
C TRP A 186 17.77 7.92 -6.80
N GLY A 187 16.55 8.39 -6.50
CA GLY A 187 15.36 7.54 -6.38
C GLY A 187 14.72 7.20 -7.73
N LEU A 188 13.46 6.77 -7.68
CA LEU A 188 12.67 6.47 -8.89
C LEU A 188 12.13 7.72 -9.60
N GLY A 189 12.20 8.89 -8.96
CA GLY A 189 11.77 10.16 -9.56
C GLY A 189 10.27 10.26 -9.88
N TRP A 190 9.42 9.48 -9.21
CA TRP A 190 7.99 9.49 -9.48
C TRP A 190 7.30 10.76 -8.99
N SER A 191 6.23 11.13 -9.69
CA SER A 191 5.34 12.20 -9.23
C SER A 191 4.54 11.76 -8.01
N ARG A 192 4.56 12.56 -6.95
CA ARG A 192 3.72 12.38 -5.75
C ARG A 192 2.23 12.27 -6.08
N ARG A 193 1.77 12.91 -7.16
CA ARG A 193 0.37 12.84 -7.65
C ARG A 193 -0.04 11.45 -8.12
N ARG A 194 0.91 10.56 -8.38
CA ARG A 194 0.67 9.16 -8.80
C ARG A 194 0.68 8.19 -7.61
N ILE A 195 1.01 8.68 -6.40
CA ILE A 195 1.09 7.90 -5.17
C ILE A 195 -0.13 8.22 -4.31
N THR A 196 -0.81 7.19 -3.82
CA THR A 196 -1.93 7.33 -2.87
C THR A 196 -1.66 6.55 -1.61
N VAL A 197 -1.74 7.22 -0.46
CA VAL A 197 -1.71 6.57 0.86
C VAL A 197 -3.15 6.39 1.31
N SER A 198 -3.51 5.17 1.69
CA SER A 198 -4.80 4.89 2.33
C SER A 198 -4.63 4.74 3.84
N THR A 199 -5.66 5.10 4.61
CA THR A 199 -5.70 4.84 6.06
C THR A 199 -7.12 4.47 6.49
N ALA A 200 -7.24 3.57 7.46
CA ALA A 200 -8.50 3.24 8.12
C ALA A 200 -8.93 4.23 9.19
N GLY A 201 -8.15 5.30 9.39
CA GLY A 201 -8.58 6.45 10.19
C GLY A 201 -7.70 6.76 11.39
N LEU A 202 -6.38 6.62 11.30
CA LEU A 202 -5.45 7.20 12.28
C LEU A 202 -5.47 8.73 12.17
N ALA A 203 -6.55 9.33 12.67
CA ALA A 203 -6.88 10.74 12.51
C ALA A 203 -5.78 11.69 13.01
N SER A 204 -5.07 11.29 14.07
CA SER A 204 -3.94 12.04 14.66
C SER A 204 -2.74 12.17 13.72
N ARG A 205 -2.56 11.24 12.77
CA ARG A 205 -1.40 11.20 11.86
C ARG A 205 -1.68 11.80 10.48
N LEU A 206 -2.90 12.25 10.19
CA LEU A 206 -3.23 12.81 8.88
C LEU A 206 -2.37 14.03 8.53
N GLY A 207 -2.09 14.91 9.49
CA GLY A 207 -1.24 16.10 9.26
C GLY A 207 0.16 15.74 8.76
N GLU A 208 0.70 14.60 9.18
CA GLU A 208 2.03 14.14 8.76
C GLU A 208 2.04 13.63 7.31
N VAL A 209 0.90 13.11 6.82
CA VAL A 209 0.75 12.70 5.41
C VAL A 209 0.71 13.91 4.49
N ALA A 210 0.13 15.03 4.93
CA ALA A 210 0.07 16.25 4.13
C ALA A 210 1.47 16.75 3.74
N GLY A 211 2.45 16.64 4.64
CA GLY A 211 3.85 16.99 4.37
C GLY A 211 4.51 16.16 3.26
N LEU A 212 3.97 14.98 2.93
CA LEU A 212 4.46 14.14 1.84
C LEU A 212 3.97 14.59 0.45
N GLY A 213 2.90 15.39 0.38
CA GLY A 213 2.33 15.87 -0.88
C GLY A 213 1.72 14.78 -1.78
N VAL A 214 1.46 13.59 -1.23
CA VAL A 214 0.79 12.46 -1.91
C VAL A 214 -0.73 12.60 -1.86
N ASN A 215 -1.46 11.79 -2.63
CA ASN A 215 -2.90 11.69 -2.48
C ASN A 215 -3.26 10.94 -1.20
N LEU A 216 -4.35 11.34 -0.53
CA LEU A 216 -4.85 10.67 0.66
C LEU A 216 -6.22 10.02 0.36
N ALA A 217 -6.30 8.73 0.67
CA ALA A 217 -7.54 7.97 0.73
C ALA A 217 -7.87 7.60 2.18
N VAL A 218 -9.15 7.62 2.53
CA VAL A 218 -9.65 7.29 3.87
C VAL A 218 -10.69 6.19 3.74
N SER A 219 -10.41 5.03 4.33
CA SER A 219 -11.34 3.90 4.39
C SER A 219 -12.41 4.19 5.44
N LEU A 220 -13.58 4.65 4.98
CA LEU A 220 -14.66 5.12 5.85
C LEU A 220 -15.59 3.98 6.27
N ASN A 221 -16.11 3.23 5.29
CA ASN A 221 -16.88 1.98 5.38
C ASN A 221 -18.10 1.92 6.31
N ALA A 222 -18.44 3.01 7.01
CA ALA A 222 -19.60 3.11 7.88
C ALA A 222 -20.09 4.55 7.96
N THR A 223 -21.40 4.73 8.20
CA THR A 223 -22.05 6.03 8.31
C THR A 223 -22.58 6.34 9.71
N THR A 224 -22.39 5.42 10.67
CA THR A 224 -22.64 5.63 12.10
C THR A 224 -21.50 5.05 12.93
N GLU A 225 -21.39 5.46 14.19
CA GLU A 225 -20.38 4.93 15.10
C GLU A 225 -20.65 3.45 15.42
N GLU A 226 -21.91 3.06 15.55
CA GLU A 226 -22.35 1.68 15.82
C GLU A 226 -21.88 0.75 14.68
N GLN A 227 -22.18 1.13 13.45
CA GLN A 227 -21.80 0.37 12.26
C GLN A 227 -20.27 0.32 12.13
N ARG A 228 -19.57 1.41 12.46
CA ARG A 228 -18.10 1.46 12.43
C ARG A 228 -17.48 0.53 13.48
N ARG A 229 -18.02 0.49 14.71
CA ARG A 229 -17.58 -0.43 15.76
C ARG A 229 -17.75 -1.89 15.36
N GLU A 230 -18.85 -2.23 14.67
CA GLU A 230 -19.07 -3.60 14.21
C GLU A 230 -18.14 -3.99 13.05
N LEU A 231 -17.95 -3.10 12.09
CA LEU A 231 -17.21 -3.41 10.86
C LEU A 231 -15.69 -3.27 11.02
N MET A 232 -15.25 -2.33 11.86
CA MET A 232 -13.85 -1.94 12.03
C MET A 232 -13.55 -1.66 13.53
N PRO A 233 -13.72 -2.65 14.43
CA PRO A 233 -13.64 -2.48 15.88
C PRO A 233 -12.38 -1.75 16.34
N ALA A 234 -11.19 -2.28 16.05
CA ALA A 234 -9.94 -1.64 16.49
C ALA A 234 -9.74 -0.25 15.85
N ALA A 235 -10.13 -0.04 14.58
CA ALA A 235 -10.05 1.28 13.96
C ALA A 235 -11.01 2.30 14.61
N SER A 236 -12.16 1.85 15.11
CA SER A 236 -13.13 2.70 15.82
C SER A 236 -12.66 3.14 17.20
N GLU A 237 -11.83 2.33 17.86
CA GLU A 237 -11.18 2.68 19.12
C GLU A 237 -10.06 3.72 18.92
N LEU A 238 -9.34 3.64 17.80
CA LEU A 238 -8.28 4.61 17.47
C LEU A 238 -8.85 6.01 17.20
N ALA A 239 -9.99 6.09 16.52
CA ALA A 239 -10.68 7.35 16.27
C ALA A 239 -12.17 7.13 16.03
N THR A 240 -12.99 7.91 16.73
CA THR A 240 -14.42 8.02 16.44
C THR A 240 -14.64 8.54 15.01
N LEU A 241 -15.74 8.15 14.37
CA LEU A 241 -16.14 8.67 13.07
C LEU A 241 -16.19 10.20 13.08
N LYS A 242 -16.71 10.80 14.17
CA LYS A 242 -16.71 12.26 14.35
C LYS A 242 -15.30 12.86 14.36
N ALA A 243 -14.37 12.27 15.12
CA ALA A 243 -12.99 12.76 15.20
C ALA A 243 -12.26 12.62 13.87
N LEU A 244 -12.45 11.50 13.15
CA LEU A 244 -11.89 11.30 11.82
C LEU A 244 -12.38 12.35 10.84
N LEU A 245 -13.70 12.56 10.73
CA LEU A 245 -14.26 13.54 9.79
C LEU A 245 -13.83 14.97 10.15
N ALA A 246 -13.67 15.28 11.44
CA ALA A 246 -13.12 16.56 11.87
C ALA A 246 -11.64 16.72 11.43
N ALA A 247 -10.84 15.67 11.52
CA ALA A 247 -9.46 15.67 11.01
C ALA A 247 -9.42 15.81 9.48
N CYS A 248 -10.29 15.12 8.75
CA CYS A 248 -10.43 15.25 7.30
C CYS A 248 -10.82 16.68 6.87
N ARG A 249 -11.71 17.36 7.61
CA ARG A 249 -12.08 18.76 7.35
C ARG A 249 -10.91 19.72 7.54
N ARG A 250 -10.02 19.45 8.50
CA ARG A 250 -8.81 20.24 8.76
C ARG A 250 -7.63 19.88 7.86
N TYR A 251 -7.73 18.79 7.09
CA TYR A 251 -6.63 18.32 6.25
C TYR A 251 -6.33 19.36 5.16
N PRO A 252 -5.10 19.87 5.06
CA PRO A 252 -4.76 20.87 4.06
C PRO A 252 -4.74 20.23 2.67
N LEU A 253 -5.59 20.73 1.78
CA LEU A 253 -5.67 20.29 0.39
C LEU A 253 -5.19 21.42 -0.52
N ALA A 254 -4.27 21.11 -1.44
CA ALA A 254 -3.98 22.03 -2.54
C ALA A 254 -5.23 22.23 -3.42
N ALA A 255 -5.26 23.31 -4.22
CA ALA A 255 -6.40 23.65 -5.06
C ALA A 255 -6.85 22.52 -6.01
N HIS A 256 -5.93 21.68 -6.48
CA HIS A 256 -6.23 20.54 -7.37
C HIS A 256 -6.48 19.22 -6.63
N GLN A 257 -6.28 19.17 -5.32
CA GLN A 257 -6.40 17.93 -4.54
C GLN A 257 -7.80 17.77 -3.97
N ARG A 258 -8.20 16.50 -3.82
CA ARG A 258 -9.42 16.06 -3.16
C ARG A 258 -9.08 14.84 -2.31
N LEU A 259 -9.71 14.72 -1.14
CA LEU A 259 -9.69 13.47 -0.40
C LEU A 259 -10.46 12.40 -1.17
N THR A 260 -10.02 11.15 -1.07
CA THR A 260 -10.78 10.01 -1.57
C THR A 260 -11.36 9.26 -0.38
N PHE A 261 -12.67 9.11 -0.30
CA PHE A 261 -13.28 8.20 0.67
C PHE A 261 -13.51 6.85 0.01
N GLU A 262 -12.86 5.81 0.52
CA GLU A 262 -13.13 4.43 0.13
C GLU A 262 -14.28 3.92 1.01
N TYR A 263 -15.29 3.33 0.37
CA TYR A 263 -16.48 2.81 1.04
C TYR A 263 -16.80 1.43 0.47
N VAL A 264 -16.45 0.38 1.23
CA VAL A 264 -16.81 -0.99 0.89
C VAL A 264 -18.30 -1.18 1.11
N LEU A 265 -19.01 -1.62 0.07
CA LEU A 265 -20.43 -1.95 0.13
C LEU A 265 -20.60 -3.44 0.46
N LEU A 266 -21.27 -3.71 1.57
CA LEU A 266 -21.55 -5.02 2.14
C LEU A 266 -23.07 -5.23 2.12
N ALA A 267 -23.52 -6.30 1.45
CA ALA A 267 -24.93 -6.57 1.19
C ALA A 267 -25.74 -6.63 2.49
N GLY A 268 -26.76 -5.78 2.61
CA GLY A 268 -27.67 -5.73 3.76
C GLY A 268 -27.08 -5.11 5.02
N VAL A 269 -25.83 -4.65 5.00
CA VAL A 269 -25.10 -4.19 6.19
C VAL A 269 -24.83 -2.69 6.16
N ASN A 270 -24.33 -2.17 5.03
CA ASN A 270 -24.00 -0.75 4.89
C ASN A 270 -24.26 -0.18 3.48
N ASP A 271 -25.07 -0.89 2.69
CA ASP A 271 -25.38 -0.60 1.28
C ASP A 271 -26.81 -0.09 1.07
N GLN A 272 -27.50 0.34 2.13
CA GLN A 272 -28.89 0.77 2.06
C GLN A 272 -29.01 2.24 1.60
N SER A 273 -30.17 2.62 1.06
CA SER A 273 -30.42 4.03 0.67
C SER A 273 -30.30 5.01 1.85
N SER A 274 -30.62 4.56 3.07
CA SER A 274 -30.42 5.32 4.30
C SER A 274 -28.94 5.59 4.59
N ASP A 275 -28.07 4.60 4.40
CA ASP A 275 -26.61 4.76 4.50
C ASP A 275 -26.11 5.79 3.50
N ALA A 276 -26.52 5.70 2.23
CA ALA A 276 -26.11 6.66 1.19
C ALA A 276 -26.47 8.11 1.57
N ARG A 277 -27.70 8.34 2.06
CA ARG A 277 -28.13 9.67 2.52
C ARG A 277 -27.34 10.16 3.73
N ARG A 278 -27.02 9.28 4.69
CA ARG A 278 -26.14 9.62 5.83
C ARG A 278 -24.74 10.00 5.33
N LEU A 279 -24.20 9.24 4.38
CA LEU A 279 -22.89 9.52 3.81
C LEU A 279 -22.82 10.91 3.17
N VAL A 280 -23.86 11.31 2.43
CA VAL A 280 -23.98 12.68 1.88
C VAL A 280 -23.82 13.73 2.98
N GLN A 281 -24.54 13.56 4.09
CA GLN A 281 -24.49 14.52 5.20
C GLN A 281 -23.12 14.54 5.89
N LEU A 282 -22.51 13.37 6.10
CA LEU A 282 -21.19 13.27 6.74
C LEU A 282 -20.09 13.96 5.93
N LEU A 283 -20.15 13.85 4.61
CA LEU A 283 -19.14 14.39 3.69
C LEU A 283 -19.38 15.85 3.30
N LYS A 284 -20.51 16.45 3.72
CA LYS A 284 -20.81 17.85 3.46
C LYS A 284 -19.67 18.76 3.95
N GLY A 285 -19.24 19.66 3.06
CA GLY A 285 -18.15 20.61 3.32
C GLY A 285 -16.74 20.04 3.20
N ILE A 286 -16.58 18.77 2.82
CA ILE A 286 -15.27 18.17 2.53
C ILE A 286 -15.07 18.13 1.02
N ARG A 287 -13.94 18.64 0.54
CA ARG A 287 -13.54 18.53 -0.88
C ARG A 287 -13.07 17.11 -1.17
N CYS A 288 -14.00 16.24 -1.56
CA CYS A 288 -13.71 14.82 -1.76
C CYS A 288 -14.36 14.23 -3.01
N LYS A 289 -13.98 12.97 -3.25
CA LYS A 289 -14.69 12.01 -4.10
C LYS A 289 -14.87 10.71 -3.31
N THR A 290 -15.84 9.91 -3.69
CA THR A 290 -16.16 8.63 -3.04
C THR A 290 -15.93 7.48 -4.02
N ASN A 291 -15.12 6.51 -3.61
CA ASN A 291 -14.95 5.25 -4.31
C ASN A 291 -15.79 4.19 -3.60
N LEU A 292 -16.84 3.72 -4.27
CA LEU A 292 -17.65 2.59 -3.84
C LEU A 292 -16.95 1.31 -4.26
N ILE A 293 -16.66 0.44 -3.30
CA ILE A 293 -16.02 -0.86 -3.54
C ILE A 293 -17.05 -1.95 -3.25
N PRO A 294 -17.71 -2.52 -4.27
CA PRO A 294 -18.52 -3.70 -4.04
C PRO A 294 -17.64 -4.81 -3.48
N PHE A 295 -18.06 -5.41 -2.36
CA PHE A 295 -17.23 -6.33 -1.59
C PHE A 295 -16.64 -7.46 -2.45
N ASN A 296 -15.37 -7.77 -2.20
CA ASN A 296 -14.67 -8.90 -2.80
C ASN A 296 -14.71 -10.04 -1.79
N GLU A 297 -15.65 -10.98 -1.99
CA GLU A 297 -15.82 -12.12 -1.10
C GLU A 297 -14.55 -12.98 -1.04
N PHE A 298 -14.26 -13.54 0.13
CA PHE A 298 -13.19 -14.51 0.33
C PHE A 298 -13.70 -15.63 1.25
N PRO A 299 -13.10 -16.84 1.19
CA PRO A 299 -13.52 -17.97 2.00
C PRO A 299 -13.59 -17.64 3.49
N GLY A 300 -14.68 -18.04 4.15
CA GLY A 300 -14.92 -17.76 5.58
C GLY A 300 -15.42 -16.36 5.90
N SER A 301 -15.65 -15.48 4.91
CA SER A 301 -16.29 -14.18 5.15
C SER A 301 -17.77 -14.34 5.54
N ARG A 302 -18.21 -13.60 6.58
CA ARG A 302 -19.64 -13.48 6.94
C ARG A 302 -20.39 -12.46 6.08
N PHE A 303 -19.65 -11.63 5.36
CA PHE A 303 -20.21 -10.58 4.50
C PHE A 303 -20.38 -11.06 3.07
N ARG A 304 -21.31 -10.44 2.35
CA ARG A 304 -21.64 -10.74 0.96
C ARG A 304 -21.53 -9.52 0.07
N ARG A 305 -21.25 -9.75 -1.21
CA ARG A 305 -21.24 -8.71 -2.23
C ARG A 305 -22.69 -8.26 -2.52
N PRO A 306 -22.96 -6.95 -2.54
CA PRO A 306 -24.27 -6.43 -2.91
C PRO A 306 -24.60 -6.68 -4.37
N SER A 307 -25.90 -6.64 -4.70
CA SER A 307 -26.35 -6.68 -6.09
C SER A 307 -25.85 -5.46 -6.86
N GLU A 308 -25.69 -5.57 -8.18
CA GLU A 308 -25.31 -4.43 -9.02
C GLU A 308 -26.33 -3.30 -8.93
N GLN A 309 -27.63 -3.64 -8.86
CA GLN A 309 -28.70 -2.67 -8.66
C GLN A 309 -28.54 -1.88 -7.36
N SER A 310 -28.23 -2.54 -6.24
CA SER A 310 -27.98 -1.88 -4.95
C SER A 310 -26.79 -0.93 -5.04
N VAL A 311 -25.70 -1.36 -5.68
CA VAL A 311 -24.49 -0.54 -5.89
C VAL A 311 -24.80 0.71 -6.71
N LEU A 312 -25.50 0.56 -7.84
CA LEU A 312 -25.85 1.66 -8.72
C LEU A 312 -26.88 2.61 -8.07
N GLN A 313 -27.82 2.09 -7.30
CA GLN A 313 -28.76 2.90 -6.52
C GLN A 313 -28.02 3.74 -5.46
N PHE A 314 -27.11 3.13 -4.71
CA PHE A 314 -26.27 3.85 -3.74
C PHE A 314 -25.46 4.94 -4.44
N GLN A 315 -24.84 4.63 -5.59
CA GLN A 315 -24.10 5.59 -6.40
C GLN A 315 -24.99 6.75 -6.88
N SER A 316 -26.20 6.47 -7.37
CA SER A 316 -27.14 7.49 -7.85
C SER A 316 -27.44 8.49 -6.75
N ILE A 317 -27.79 8.02 -5.55
CA ILE A 317 -28.11 8.88 -4.40
C ILE A 317 -26.96 9.85 -4.08
N LEU A 318 -25.71 9.38 -4.14
CA LEU A 318 -24.55 10.25 -3.93
C LEU A 318 -24.40 11.30 -5.04
N ARG A 319 -24.54 10.89 -6.30
CA ARG A 319 -24.40 11.76 -7.48
C ARG A 319 -25.51 12.79 -7.57
N ASP A 320 -26.75 12.40 -7.30
CA ASP A 320 -27.94 13.27 -7.29
C ASP A 320 -27.82 14.35 -6.21
N ALA A 321 -27.06 14.07 -5.14
CA ALA A 321 -26.72 15.03 -4.09
C ALA A 321 -25.45 15.86 -4.39
N GLY A 322 -24.85 15.72 -5.58
CA GLY A 322 -23.67 16.47 -6.01
C GLY A 322 -22.32 15.92 -5.53
N LEU A 323 -22.27 14.70 -4.99
CA LEU A 323 -21.00 14.04 -4.65
C LEU A 323 -20.48 13.20 -5.83
N ASP A 324 -19.20 13.40 -6.15
CA ASP A 324 -18.50 12.56 -7.11
C ASP A 324 -18.34 11.14 -6.57
N ALA A 325 -19.13 10.20 -7.10
CA ALA A 325 -19.09 8.79 -6.71
C ALA A 325 -18.72 7.87 -7.89
N PHE A 326 -17.75 6.98 -7.66
CA PHE A 326 -17.24 6.03 -8.64
C PHE A 326 -17.33 4.61 -8.10
N VAL A 327 -17.84 3.68 -8.91
CA VAL A 327 -17.78 2.25 -8.58
C VAL A 327 -16.44 1.69 -9.03
N ARG A 328 -15.67 1.15 -8.09
CA ARG A 328 -14.38 0.52 -8.37
C ARG A 328 -14.62 -0.86 -8.99
N LYS A 329 -14.16 -1.06 -10.22
CA LYS A 329 -14.12 -2.39 -10.86
C LYS A 329 -13.27 -3.33 -10.00
N SER A 330 -13.84 -4.48 -9.62
CA SER A 330 -13.09 -5.55 -8.94
C SER A 330 -12.06 -6.13 -9.91
N ARG A 331 -10.83 -6.35 -9.42
CA ARG A 331 -9.71 -6.90 -10.21
C ARG A 331 -8.95 -7.94 -9.41
N GLY A 332 -8.53 -9.04 -10.04
CA GLY A 332 -7.74 -10.12 -9.43
C GLY A 332 -8.49 -10.98 -8.41
N ARG A 333 -9.82 -11.08 -8.46
CA ARG A 333 -10.61 -11.82 -7.45
C ARG A 333 -10.35 -13.32 -7.42
N ASP A 334 -10.14 -13.91 -8.60
CA ASP A 334 -9.84 -15.32 -8.84
C ASP A 334 -8.53 -15.77 -8.18
N VAL A 335 -7.59 -14.84 -7.96
CA VAL A 335 -6.28 -15.10 -7.35
C VAL A 335 -6.14 -14.54 -5.93
N LEU A 336 -7.26 -14.14 -5.29
CA LEU A 336 -7.28 -13.40 -4.02
C LEU A 336 -6.39 -12.14 -4.05
N GLY A 337 -6.36 -11.44 -5.19
CA GLY A 337 -5.60 -10.21 -5.41
C GLY A 337 -6.44 -8.93 -5.33
N ALA A 338 -7.75 -9.04 -5.10
CA ALA A 338 -8.60 -7.86 -4.98
C ALA A 338 -8.47 -7.19 -3.59
N CYS A 339 -8.92 -5.93 -3.49
CA CYS A 339 -8.88 -5.20 -2.22
C CYS A 339 -9.61 -5.98 -1.12
N GLY A 340 -8.92 -6.18 0.01
CA GLY A 340 -9.42 -6.93 1.16
C GLY A 340 -9.15 -8.44 1.13
N GLN A 341 -8.61 -9.01 0.04
CA GLN A 341 -8.36 -10.45 -0.09
C GLN A 341 -6.92 -10.89 0.18
N LEU A 342 -6.00 -9.96 0.48
CA LEU A 342 -4.59 -10.32 0.68
C LEU A 342 -4.38 -11.06 2.00
N GLY A 343 -3.69 -12.19 1.93
CA GLY A 343 -3.43 -13.07 3.07
C GLY A 343 -3.53 -14.56 2.74
N HIS A 344 -3.18 -15.38 3.74
CA HIS A 344 -3.30 -16.83 3.64
C HIS A 344 -4.61 -17.30 4.29
N LEU A 345 -5.29 -18.23 3.64
CA LEU A 345 -6.41 -18.95 4.24
C LEU A 345 -5.84 -19.97 5.23
N THR A 346 -6.33 -19.97 6.48
CA THR A 346 -5.89 -20.91 7.51
C THR A 346 -6.33 -22.35 7.24
N ASP A 347 -7.39 -22.55 6.43
CA ASP A 347 -8.05 -23.85 6.23
C ASP A 347 -8.41 -24.14 4.75
N GLY A 348 -7.58 -23.71 3.81
CA GLY A 348 -7.79 -23.97 2.38
C GLY A 348 -6.54 -24.52 1.71
N PRO A 349 -6.67 -25.27 0.59
CA PRO A 349 -5.50 -25.67 -0.18
C PRO A 349 -4.72 -24.41 -0.54
N LEU A 350 -3.40 -24.45 -0.34
CA LEU A 350 -2.49 -23.44 -0.88
C LEU A 350 -2.90 -23.22 -2.33
N LEU A 351 -3.17 -21.97 -2.72
CA LEU A 351 -3.30 -21.61 -4.13
C LEU A 351 -1.99 -22.05 -4.78
N GLN A 352 -1.99 -23.23 -5.39
CA GLN A 352 -0.84 -23.75 -6.11
C GLN A 352 -0.69 -22.90 -7.38
N PRO A 353 0.56 -22.57 -7.75
CA PRO A 353 0.87 -21.66 -8.86
C PRO A 353 0.30 -22.11 -10.20
#